data_AF-A0AAP4FA26-F1
#
_entry.id   AF-A0AAP4FA26-F1
#
_cell.length_a   1.000
_cell.length_b   1.000
_cell.length_c   1.000
_cell.angle_alpha   90.00
_cell.angle_beta   90.00
_cell.angle_gamma   90.00
#
_symmetry.space_group_name_H-M   'P 1'
#
loop_
_entity.id
_entity.type
_entity.pdbx_description
1 polymer ?
#
loop_
_entity_poly.entity_id
_entity_poly.type
_entity_poly.pdbx_seq_one_letter_code
_entity_poly.pdbx_strand_id
1 'polypeptide(L)'
;MRSLNEWIEEVTGNASWRSIANTLGTTHATAKRRLKDNTASAVIELAAAYDANPIAGLIAAGLVTETHLASYQRRVSLEDYDDLELAQEIVNRIEQRESRSAKIYDLPLEAVADGSPEEGDGSPDDYEP
;
A
#
# COMPACT_ATOMS: atom_id res chain seq x y z
N MET A 1 -8.11 2.55 0.18
CA MET A 1 -7.79 2.10 1.55
C MET A 1 -8.82 1.06 1.93
N ARG A 2 -8.39 -0.09 2.43
CA ARG A 2 -9.29 -1.19 2.77
C ARG A 2 -10.08 -0.89 4.06
N SER A 3 -11.35 -1.25 4.09
CA SER A 3 -12.21 -1.18 5.28
C SER A 3 -11.93 -2.33 6.26
N LEU A 4 -12.29 -2.14 7.53
CA LEU A 4 -12.16 -3.18 8.54
C LEU A 4 -12.92 -4.48 8.19
N ASN A 5 -14.12 -4.37 7.60
CA ASN A 5 -14.90 -5.56 7.21
C ASN A 5 -14.20 -6.35 6.11
N GLU A 6 -13.67 -5.70 5.09
CA GLU A 6 -12.92 -6.38 4.02
C GLU A 6 -11.66 -7.07 4.59
N TRP A 7 -11.02 -6.49 5.59
CA TRP A 7 -9.87 -7.12 6.27
C TRP A 7 -10.30 -8.34 7.09
N ILE A 8 -11.40 -8.25 7.84
CA ILE A 8 -11.98 -9.38 8.58
C ILE A 8 -12.32 -10.53 7.63
N GLU A 9 -12.96 -10.23 6.49
CA GLU A 9 -13.34 -11.23 5.49
C GLU A 9 -12.14 -11.97 4.92
N GLU A 10 -11.04 -11.28 4.63
CA GLU A 10 -9.81 -11.92 4.15
C GLU A 10 -9.14 -12.77 5.21
N VAL A 11 -8.89 -12.21 6.40
CA VAL A 11 -8.18 -12.92 7.48
C VAL A 11 -8.95 -14.16 7.92
N THR A 12 -10.28 -14.08 7.91
CA THR A 12 -11.13 -15.19 8.35
C THR A 12 -11.53 -16.14 7.23
N GLY A 13 -11.15 -15.86 5.97
CA GLY A 13 -11.61 -16.64 4.81
C GLY A 13 -13.14 -16.64 4.66
N ASN A 14 -13.78 -15.50 4.92
CA ASN A 14 -15.24 -15.33 4.95
C ASN A 14 -15.95 -16.24 5.98
N ALA A 15 -15.30 -16.52 7.11
CA ALA A 15 -15.93 -17.30 8.17
C ALA A 15 -17.22 -16.62 8.68
N SER A 16 -18.21 -17.43 9.03
CA SER A 16 -19.42 -16.89 9.65
C SER A 16 -19.10 -16.22 10.99
N TRP A 17 -19.86 -15.19 11.34
CA TRP A 17 -19.69 -14.52 12.63
C TRP A 17 -19.85 -15.42 13.85
N ARG A 18 -20.59 -16.54 13.74
CA ARG A 18 -20.65 -17.56 14.80
C ARG A 18 -19.31 -18.29 14.94
N SER A 19 -18.69 -18.66 13.82
CA SER A 19 -17.36 -19.28 13.80
C SER A 19 -16.32 -18.34 14.42
N ILE A 20 -16.30 -17.08 13.96
CA ILE A 20 -15.40 -16.05 14.49
C ILE A 20 -15.58 -15.91 16.01
N ALA A 21 -16.82 -15.82 16.49
CA ALA A 21 -17.10 -15.69 17.92
C ALA A 21 -16.66 -16.92 18.73
N ASN A 22 -16.85 -18.14 18.19
CA ASN A 22 -16.36 -19.37 18.81
C ASN A 22 -14.83 -19.36 18.92
N THR A 23 -14.12 -19.00 17.85
CA THR A 23 -12.65 -18.89 17.85
C THR A 23 -12.17 -17.87 18.89
N LEU A 24 -12.88 -16.74 19.03
CA LEU A 24 -12.59 -15.70 20.01
C LEU A 24 -13.09 -16.01 21.43
N GLY A 25 -13.75 -17.15 21.66
CA GLY A 25 -14.30 -17.50 22.97
C GLY A 25 -15.37 -16.52 23.48
N THR A 26 -16.15 -15.91 22.58
CA THR A 26 -17.17 -14.92 22.93
C THR A 26 -18.50 -15.18 22.22
N THR A 27 -19.50 -14.32 22.45
CA THR A 27 -20.80 -14.40 21.75
C THR A 27 -20.74 -13.68 20.41
N HIS A 28 -21.52 -14.13 19.42
CA HIS A 28 -21.64 -13.45 18.12
C HIS A 28 -21.98 -11.96 18.28
N ALA A 29 -22.94 -11.62 19.14
CA ALA A 29 -23.34 -10.24 19.37
C ALA A 29 -22.17 -9.40 19.93
N THR A 30 -21.41 -9.95 20.88
CA THR A 30 -20.24 -9.29 21.45
C THR A 30 -19.13 -9.10 20.43
N ALA A 31 -18.75 -10.15 19.69
CA ALA A 31 -17.69 -10.08 18.66
C ALA A 31 -18.03 -9.03 17.60
N LYS A 32 -19.25 -9.11 17.05
CA LYS A 32 -19.71 -8.18 16.01
C LYS A 32 -19.77 -6.75 16.51
N ARG A 33 -20.23 -6.52 17.75
CA ARG A 33 -20.25 -5.19 18.36
C ARG A 33 -18.84 -4.63 18.54
N ARG A 34 -17.93 -5.38 19.17
CA ARG A 34 -16.56 -4.90 19.46
C ARG A 34 -15.78 -4.56 18.18
N LEU A 35 -15.93 -5.37 17.14
CA LEU A 35 -15.29 -5.13 15.84
C LEU A 35 -15.95 -3.96 15.10
N LYS A 36 -17.28 -3.80 15.17
CA LYS A 36 -17.98 -2.62 14.64
C LYS A 36 -17.59 -1.33 15.37
N ASP A 37 -17.38 -1.40 16.68
CA ASP A 37 -16.96 -0.27 17.52
C ASP A 37 -15.47 0.05 17.35
N ASN A 38 -14.77 -0.59 16.40
CA ASN A 38 -13.33 -0.43 16.15
C ASN A 38 -12.51 -0.57 17.45
N THR A 39 -12.82 -1.56 18.28
CA THR A 39 -12.06 -1.76 19.53
C THR A 39 -10.70 -2.37 19.20
N ALA A 40 -9.60 -1.68 19.54
CA ALA A 40 -8.24 -2.15 19.23
C ALA A 40 -7.96 -3.57 19.75
N SER A 41 -8.43 -3.87 20.97
CA SER A 41 -8.27 -5.22 21.56
C SER A 41 -8.96 -6.31 20.73
N ALA A 42 -10.13 -6.03 20.16
CA ALA A 42 -10.85 -7.01 19.35
C ALA A 42 -10.14 -7.28 18.02
N VAL A 43 -9.54 -6.25 17.42
CA VAL A 43 -8.72 -6.39 16.21
C VAL A 43 -7.48 -7.23 16.49
N ILE A 44 -6.78 -6.98 17.60
CA ILE A 44 -5.59 -7.73 18.02
C ILE A 44 -5.93 -9.19 18.35
N GLU A 45 -7.01 -9.42 19.10
CA GLU A 45 -7.52 -10.76 19.43
C GLU A 45 -7.87 -11.55 18.15
N LEU A 46 -8.55 -10.91 17.18
CA LEU A 46 -8.87 -11.54 15.90
C LEU A 46 -7.62 -11.89 15.10
N ALA A 47 -6.66 -10.96 15.01
CA ALA A 47 -5.41 -11.19 14.31
C ALA A 47 -4.64 -12.37 14.91
N ALA A 48 -4.53 -12.43 16.25
CA ALA A 48 -3.87 -13.52 16.94
C ALA A 48 -4.59 -14.87 16.74
N ALA A 49 -5.93 -14.88 16.74
CA ALA A 49 -6.73 -16.08 16.56
C ALA A 49 -6.62 -16.70 15.16
N TYR A 50 -6.25 -15.90 14.15
CA TYR A 50 -6.14 -16.29 12.75
C TYR A 50 -4.70 -16.21 12.21
N ASP A 51 -3.70 -16.06 13.08
CA ASP A 51 -2.28 -15.93 12.72
C ASP A 51 -2.00 -14.84 11.66
N ALA A 52 -2.69 -13.70 11.80
CA ALA A 52 -2.59 -12.56 10.91
C ALA A 52 -1.85 -11.37 11.55
N ASN A 53 -1.34 -10.46 10.73
CA ASN A 53 -0.70 -9.24 11.22
C ASN A 53 -1.75 -8.24 11.75
N PRO A 54 -1.72 -7.85 13.04
CA PRO A 54 -2.72 -6.95 13.63
C PRO A 54 -2.64 -5.53 13.08
N ILE A 55 -1.48 -5.09 12.60
CA ILE A 55 -1.28 -3.72 12.12
C ILE A 55 -2.20 -3.42 10.94
N ALA A 56 -2.35 -4.35 10.00
CA ALA A 56 -3.23 -4.19 8.85
C ALA A 56 -4.70 -3.94 9.28
N GLY A 57 -5.17 -4.68 10.28
CA GLY A 57 -6.52 -4.51 10.84
C GLY A 57 -6.67 -3.19 11.60
N LEU A 58 -5.64 -2.77 12.35
CA LEU A 58 -5.66 -1.51 13.09
C LEU A 58 -5.66 -0.28 12.17
N ILE A 59 -5.00 -0.37 11.02
CA ILE A 59 -5.09 0.63 9.95
C ILE A 59 -6.50 0.65 9.36
N ALA A 60 -7.04 -0.53 9.01
CA ALA A 60 -8.37 -0.65 8.43
C ALA A 60 -9.49 -0.17 9.38
N ALA A 61 -9.27 -0.27 10.69
CA ALA A 61 -10.13 0.27 11.75
C ALA A 61 -9.95 1.78 11.99
N GLY A 62 -8.95 2.42 11.37
CA GLY A 62 -8.62 3.83 11.59
C GLY A 62 -7.96 4.14 12.94
N LEU A 63 -7.53 3.12 13.68
CA LEU A 63 -6.90 3.27 15.01
C LEU A 63 -5.40 3.56 14.90
N VAL A 64 -4.77 3.09 13.83
CA VAL A 64 -3.39 3.39 13.45
C VAL A 64 -3.40 4.06 12.09
N THR A 65 -2.64 5.14 11.94
CA THR A 65 -2.49 5.84 10.66
C THR A 65 -1.14 5.48 10.02
N GLU A 66 -1.02 5.71 8.72
CA GLU A 66 0.28 5.60 8.02
C GLU A 66 1.34 6.52 8.63
N THR A 67 0.93 7.69 9.13
CA THR A 67 1.82 8.60 9.86
C THR A 67 2.34 7.98 11.16
N HIS A 68 1.49 7.27 11.92
CA HIS A 68 1.93 6.54 13.11
C HIS A 68 3.00 5.50 12.74
N LEU A 69 2.77 4.73 11.68
CA LEU A 69 3.71 3.74 11.16
C LEU A 69 5.04 4.37 10.70
N ALA A 70 4.99 5.43 9.90
CA ALA A 70 6.18 6.11 9.41
C ALA A 70 7.00 6.70 10.57
N SER A 71 6.34 7.22 11.61
CA SER A 71 7.01 7.74 12.81
C SER A 71 7.66 6.63 13.65
N TYR A 72 7.06 5.44 13.70
CA TYR A 72 7.62 4.27 14.36
C TYR A 72 8.80 3.70 13.57
N GLN A 73 8.63 3.49 12.26
CA GLN A 73 9.67 2.97 11.36
C GLN A 73 10.91 3.87 11.31
N ARG A 74 10.75 5.21 11.34
CA ARG A 74 11.90 6.13 11.38
C ARG A 74 12.79 5.94 12.62
N ARG A 75 12.28 5.33 13.68
CA ARG A 75 13.04 5.03 14.90
C ARG A 75 13.69 3.64 14.90
N VAL A 76 13.41 2.81 13.89
CA VAL A 76 14.03 1.48 13.74
C VAL A 76 15.37 1.66 13.04
N SER A 77 16.43 1.04 13.58
CA SER A 77 17.78 1.13 13.03
C SER A 77 17.98 0.06 11.96
N LEU A 78 18.79 0.34 10.94
CA LEU A 78 19.15 -0.68 9.94
C LEU A 78 19.94 -1.84 10.54
N GLU A 79 20.58 -1.62 11.69
CA GLU A 79 21.33 -2.64 12.43
C GLU A 79 20.43 -3.68 13.12
N ASP A 80 19.12 -3.40 13.24
CA ASP A 80 18.14 -4.32 13.83
C ASP A 80 17.70 -5.42 12.83
N TYR A 81 18.08 -5.31 11.56
CA TYR A 81 17.73 -6.24 10.48
C TYR A 81 18.91 -7.14 10.12
N ASP A 82 18.61 -8.39 9.78
CA ASP A 82 19.64 -9.31 9.28
C ASP A 82 19.98 -9.06 7.80
N ASP A 83 21.14 -9.54 7.35
CA ASP A 83 21.62 -9.34 5.98
C ASP A 83 20.66 -9.93 4.93
N LEU A 84 19.95 -11.00 5.26
CA LEU A 84 18.99 -11.65 4.35
C LEU A 84 17.71 -10.81 4.21
N GLU A 85 17.20 -10.27 5.31
CA GLU A 85 16.08 -9.34 5.35
C GLU A 85 16.40 -8.07 4.56
N LEU A 86 17.59 -7.50 4.74
CA LEU A 86 18.05 -6.34 3.99
C LEU A 86 18.19 -6.65 2.48
N ALA A 87 18.77 -7.80 2.13
CA ALA A 87 18.89 -8.22 0.74
C ALA A 87 17.52 -8.43 0.08
N GLN A 88 16.58 -9.06 0.77
CA GLN A 88 15.22 -9.24 0.29
C GLN A 88 14.50 -7.90 0.09
N GLU A 89 14.67 -6.95 1.00
CA GLU A 89 14.11 -5.61 0.86
C GLU A 89 14.71 -4.85 -0.34
N ILE A 90 16.00 -5.02 -0.63
CA ILE A 90 16.63 -4.46 -1.84
C ILE A 90 15.96 -5.02 -3.10
N VAL A 91 15.75 -6.34 -3.17
CA VAL A 91 15.07 -7.00 -4.30
C VAL A 91 13.65 -6.45 -4.47
N ASN A 92 12.87 -6.39 -3.38
CA ASN A 92 11.50 -5.86 -3.40
C ASN A 92 11.47 -4.41 -3.94
N ARG A 93 12.43 -3.57 -3.55
CA ARG A 93 12.53 -2.18 -4.03
C ARG A 93 12.84 -2.10 -5.52
N ILE A 94 13.66 -2.99 -6.04
CA ILE A 94 13.96 -3.06 -7.47
C ILE A 94 12.68 -3.42 -8.23
N GLU A 95 11.98 -4.49 -7.83
CA GLU A 95 10.75 -4.93 -8.49
C GLU A 95 9.65 -3.85 -8.50
N GLN A 96 9.49 -3.13 -7.39
CA GLN A 96 8.53 -2.03 -7.28
C GLN A 96 8.89 -0.82 -8.16
N ARG A 97 10.19 -0.58 -8.42
CA ARG A 97 10.65 0.47 -9.35
C ARG A 97 10.38 0.04 -10.78
N GLU A 98 10.77 -1.18 -11.15
CA GLU A 98 10.54 -1.71 -12.50
C GLU A 98 9.04 -1.76 -12.85
N SER A 99 8.20 -2.21 -11.92
CA SER A 99 6.74 -2.23 -12.09
C SER A 99 6.14 -0.83 -12.29
N ARG A 100 6.75 0.19 -11.69
CA ARG A 100 6.34 1.59 -11.83
C ARG A 100 6.80 2.17 -13.15
N SER A 101 8.03 1.86 -13.57
CA SER A 101 8.58 2.23 -14.88
C SER A 101 7.76 1.60 -16.01
N ALA A 102 7.39 0.32 -15.90
CA ALA A 102 6.54 -0.37 -16.87
C ALA A 102 5.19 0.36 -17.08
N LYS A 103 4.57 0.88 -16.01
CA LYS A 103 3.33 1.68 -16.11
C LYS A 103 3.50 3.02 -16.80
N ILE A 104 4.71 3.59 -16.84
CA ILE A 104 4.98 4.86 -17.53
C ILE A 104 5.01 4.63 -19.05
N TYR A 105 5.49 3.47 -19.51
CA TYR A 105 5.57 3.14 -20.94
C TYR A 105 4.22 2.76 -21.58
N ASP A 106 3.21 2.43 -20.78
CA ASP A 106 1.85 2.13 -21.25
C ASP A 106 0.96 3.39 -21.43
N LEU A 107 1.47 4.58 -21.08
CA LEU A 107 0.80 5.83 -21.42
C LEU A 107 1.03 6.12 -22.91
N PRO A 108 -0.01 6.44 -23.69
CA PRO A 108 0.19 6.88 -25.07
C PRO A 108 1.14 8.08 -25.04
N LEU A 109 2.22 8.00 -25.82
CA LEU A 109 3.08 9.14 -26.09
C LEU A 109 2.21 10.21 -26.75
N GLU A 110 1.64 11.12 -25.97
CA GLU A 110 1.20 12.40 -26.51
C GLU A 110 2.45 13.02 -27.10
N ALA A 111 2.48 13.02 -28.43
CA ALA A 111 3.54 13.59 -29.24
C ALA A 111 3.83 14.97 -28.69
N VAL A 112 5.01 15.11 -28.07
CA VAL A 112 5.61 16.40 -27.78
C VAL A 112 5.63 17.10 -29.14
N ALA A 113 4.70 18.04 -29.32
CA ALA A 113 4.58 18.78 -30.55
C ALA A 113 5.97 19.32 -30.86
N ASP A 114 6.45 18.97 -32.05
CA ASP A 114 7.67 19.44 -32.66
C ASP A 114 7.59 20.97 -32.78
N GLY A 115 7.90 21.64 -31.67
CA GLY A 115 8.24 23.05 -31.64
C GLY A 115 9.72 23.19 -31.96
N SER A 116 10.16 22.61 -33.07
CA SER A 116 11.39 23.06 -33.72
C SER A 116 11.25 24.57 -33.93
N PRO A 117 12.22 25.40 -33.48
CA PRO A 117 12.17 26.82 -33.77
C PRO A 117 12.15 27.00 -35.30
N GLU A 118 11.21 27.81 -35.80
CA GLU A 118 11.17 28.19 -37.22
C GLU A 118 12.56 28.71 -37.63
N GLU A 119 13.25 27.95 -38.48
CA GLU A 119 14.42 28.47 -39.17
C GLU A 119 13.91 29.59 -40.10
N GLY A 120 14.31 30.82 -39.80
CA GLY A 120 13.94 32.00 -40.57
C GLY A 120 14.23 31.83 -42.06
N ASP A 121 13.33 32.33 -42.89
CA ASP A 121 13.41 32.34 -44.34
C ASP A 121 14.59 33.21 -44.82
N GLY A 122 15.78 32.61 -44.85
CA GLY A 122 16.91 33.19 -45.58
C GLY A 122 16.62 33.20 -47.08
N SER A 123 15.90 34.21 -47.57
CA SER A 123 15.72 34.51 -48.99
C SER A 123 17.08 34.58 -49.69
N PRO A 124 17.37 33.70 -50.66
CA PRO A 124 18.64 33.69 -51.37
C PRO A 124 18.49 34.44 -52.68
N ASP A 125 18.39 35.77 -52.68
CA ASP A 125 18.47 36.60 -53.90
C ASP A 125 18.75 38.07 -53.56
N ASP A 126 20.00 38.39 -53.21
CA ASP A 126 20.57 39.75 -53.30
C ASP A 126 22.10 39.69 -53.40
N TYR A 127 22.59 38.91 -54.38
CA TYR A 127 23.94 39.09 -54.91
C TYR A 127 23.81 39.52 -56.37
N GLU A 128 23.68 40.83 -56.60
CA GLU A 128 23.97 41.40 -57.92
C GLU A 128 25.49 41.62 -58.09
N PRO A 129 26.01 41.46 -59.32
CA PRO A 129 27.45 41.34 -59.61
C PRO A 129 28.27 42.63 -59.50
#